data_AF-A0A0F8Z0W5-F1
#
_entry.id   AF-A0A0F8Z0W5-F1
#
_cell.length_a   1.000
_cell.length_b   1.000
_cell.length_c   1.000
_cell.angle_alpha   90.00
_cell.angle_beta   90.00
_cell.angle_gamma   90.00
#
_symmetry.space_group_name_H-M   'P 1'
#
loop_
_entity.id
_entity.type
_entity.pdbx_description
1 polymer ?
#
loop_
_entity_poly.entity_id
_entity_poly.type
_entity_poly.pdbx_seq_one_letter_code
_entity_poly.pdbx_strand_id
1 'polypeptide(L)'
;MKKVGLDDLASGDIVRIVWKDNLRTHNSLPGLPMQAESFGRVVEVTEEGIALFQNRVLNADEVEAIECMDGQLILRPNILLIELLKKKVLDE
;
A
#
# COMPACT_ATOMS: atom_id res chain seq x y z
N MET A 1 -11.04 -10.77 -6.31
CA MET A 1 -9.80 -9.94 -6.33
C MET A 1 -8.65 -10.81 -6.81
N LYS A 2 -7.72 -10.26 -7.59
CA LYS A 2 -6.61 -11.01 -8.20
C LYS A 2 -5.30 -10.65 -7.50
N LYS A 3 -4.58 -11.65 -6.98
CA LYS A 3 -3.20 -11.47 -6.50
C LYS A 3 -2.29 -11.21 -7.68
N VAL A 4 -1.44 -10.21 -7.58
CA VAL A 4 -0.55 -9.76 -8.67
C VAL A 4 0.84 -9.43 -8.14
N GLY A 5 1.84 -9.44 -9.01
CA GLY A 5 3.16 -8.91 -8.74
C GLY A 5 3.20 -7.39 -8.92
N LEU A 6 4.29 -6.77 -8.44
CA LEU A 6 4.53 -5.35 -8.63
C LEU A 6 4.60 -4.98 -10.13
N ASP A 7 5.23 -5.86 -10.91
CA ASP A 7 5.48 -5.68 -12.34
C ASP A 7 4.20 -5.82 -13.20
N ASP A 8 3.09 -6.29 -12.61
CA ASP A 8 1.77 -6.40 -13.26
C ASP A 8 0.91 -5.13 -13.14
N LEU A 9 1.40 -4.14 -12.38
CA LEU A 9 0.65 -2.93 -12.03
C LEU A 9 1.04 -1.76 -12.93
N ALA A 10 0.05 -0.91 -13.18
CA ALA A 10 0.24 0.34 -13.90
C ALA A 10 -0.31 1.53 -13.11
N SER A 11 0.21 2.72 -13.40
CA SER A 11 -0.36 3.96 -12.89
C SER A 11 -1.87 4.04 -13.17
N GLY A 12 -2.64 4.35 -12.14
CA GLY A 12 -4.10 4.42 -12.17
C GLY A 12 -4.83 3.14 -11.71
N ASP A 13 -4.14 2.01 -11.55
CA ASP A 13 -4.73 0.81 -10.98
C ASP A 13 -5.15 1.04 -9.53
N ILE A 14 -6.27 0.45 -9.10
CA ILE A 14 -6.71 0.46 -7.70
C ILE A 14 -6.30 -0.85 -7.07
N VAL A 15 -5.56 -0.78 -5.97
CA VAL A 15 -4.95 -1.92 -5.29
C VAL A 15 -5.22 -1.90 -3.80
N ARG A 16 -5.11 -3.08 -3.20
CA ARG A 16 -4.89 -3.29 -1.76
C ARG A 16 -3.49 -3.87 -1.60
N ILE A 17 -2.69 -3.30 -0.71
CA ILE A 17 -1.33 -3.76 -0.42
C ILE A 17 -1.18 -4.06 1.06
N VAL A 18 -0.71 -5.26 1.36
CA VAL A 18 -0.27 -5.64 2.70
C VAL A 18 1.25 -5.58 2.73
N TRP A 19 1.81 -4.85 3.70
CA TRP A 19 3.25 -4.60 3.78
C TRP A 19 3.73 -4.47 5.22
N LYS A 20 5.04 -4.64 5.42
CA LYS A 20 5.70 -4.42 6.71
C LYS A 20 6.07 -2.95 6.85
N ASP A 21 5.44 -2.26 7.79
CA ASP A 21 5.94 -0.95 8.21
C ASP A 21 7.12 -1.14 9.17
N ASN A 22 8.32 -1.11 8.57
CA ASN A 22 9.58 -1.19 9.29
C ASN A 22 10.04 0.15 9.87
N LEU A 23 9.50 1.27 9.38
CA LEU A 23 10.04 2.60 9.67
C LEU A 23 9.19 3.42 10.63
N ARG A 24 8.05 2.87 11.11
CA ARG A 24 7.09 3.57 12.00
C ARG A 24 7.06 5.05 11.68
N THR A 25 6.49 5.39 10.52
CA THR A 25 6.49 6.77 9.99
C THR A 25 5.84 7.78 10.96
N HIS A 26 5.21 7.31 12.04
CA HIS A 26 4.66 8.11 13.11
C HIS A 26 5.27 7.76 14.48
N ASN A 27 5.90 8.78 15.08
CA ASN A 27 6.55 8.76 16.40
C ASN A 27 5.56 8.56 17.57
N SER A 28 4.26 8.37 17.29
CA SER A 28 3.17 8.33 18.26
C SER A 28 2.84 6.93 18.79
N LEU A 29 3.44 5.86 18.24
CA LEU A 29 3.08 4.48 18.61
C LEU A 29 4.32 3.62 18.98
N PRO A 30 4.45 3.15 20.23
CA PRO A 30 5.49 2.19 20.65
C PRO A 30 5.18 0.76 20.12
N GLY A 31 6.18 -0.06 19.75
CA GLY A 31 5.93 -1.45 19.29
C GLY A 31 7.04 -2.16 18.50
N LEU A 32 6.76 -3.32 17.90
CA LEU A 32 7.62 -4.01 16.92
C LEU A 32 7.23 -3.58 15.48
N PRO A 33 7.97 -3.97 14.41
CA PRO A 33 7.50 -3.77 13.03
C PRO A 33 6.09 -4.36 12.85
N MET A 34 5.18 -3.59 12.27
CA MET A 34 3.77 -3.96 12.15
C MET A 34 3.38 -4.24 10.70
N GLN A 35 2.36 -5.07 10.53
CA GLN A 35 1.75 -5.28 9.22
C GLN A 35 0.73 -4.16 8.97
N ALA A 36 0.90 -3.43 7.88
CA ALA A 36 0.01 -2.36 7.45
C ALA A 36 -0.74 -2.77 6.19
N GLU A 37 -1.94 -2.21 6.02
CA GLU A 37 -2.79 -2.42 4.88
C GLU A 37 -3.16 -1.08 4.23
N SER A 38 -2.86 -0.92 2.94
CA SER A 38 -3.09 0.32 2.19
C SER A 38 -4.04 0.06 1.03
N PHE A 39 -4.94 1.01 0.74
CA PHE A 39 -6.00 0.86 -0.26
C PHE A 39 -6.13 2.08 -1.17
N GLY A 40 -6.10 1.89 -2.49
CA GLY A 40 -6.33 2.98 -3.44
C GLY A 40 -5.50 2.93 -4.72
N ARG A 41 -5.30 4.10 -5.35
CA ARG A 41 -4.68 4.27 -6.67
C ARG A 41 -3.15 4.25 -6.70
N VAL A 42 -2.59 3.42 -7.58
CA VAL A 42 -1.18 3.42 -7.99
C VAL A 42 -0.84 4.71 -8.72
N VAL A 43 0.20 5.40 -8.26
CA VAL A 43 0.75 6.59 -8.91
C VAL A 43 1.88 6.19 -9.84
N GLU A 44 2.81 5.40 -9.32
CA GLU A 44 4.03 4.99 -9.99
C GLU A 44 4.50 3.65 -9.43
N VAL A 45 5.12 2.84 -10.30
CA VAL A 45 5.81 1.61 -9.94
C VAL A 45 7.25 1.77 -10.42
N THR A 46 8.21 1.59 -9.51
CA THR A 46 9.64 1.64 -9.80
C THR A 46 10.30 0.31 -9.46
N GLU A 47 11.60 0.18 -9.72
CA GLU A 47 12.36 -1.01 -9.29
C GLU A 47 12.37 -1.13 -7.76
N GLU A 48 12.43 0.01 -7.07
CA GLU A 48 12.49 0.11 -5.60
C GLU A 48 11.16 -0.19 -4.92
N GLY A 49 10.02 0.03 -5.58
CA GLY A 49 8.72 -0.16 -4.95
C GLY A 49 7.55 0.49 -5.68
N ILE A 50 6.54 0.90 -4.91
CA ILE A 50 5.28 1.42 -5.45
C ILE A 50 4.82 2.65 -4.66
N ALA A 51 4.42 3.69 -5.39
CA ALA A 51 3.84 4.91 -4.86
C ALA A 51 2.32 4.90 -5.04
N LEU A 52 1.62 5.33 -3.99
CA LEU A 52 0.16 5.25 -3.85
C LEU A 52 -0.42 6.62 -3.46
N PHE A 53 -1.51 7.04 -4.12
CA PHE A 53 -2.36 8.17 -3.69
C PHE A 53 -3.51 7.60 -2.87
N GLN A 54 -3.45 7.61 -1.52
CA GLN A 54 -4.55 7.09 -0.66
C GLN A 54 -4.32 7.05 0.86
N ASN A 55 -5.44 6.76 1.55
CA ASN A 55 -5.58 6.31 2.94
C ASN A 55 -4.88 4.97 3.26
N ARG A 56 -4.39 4.90 4.49
CA ARG A 56 -3.67 3.78 5.11
C ARG A 56 -4.49 3.26 6.30
N VAL A 57 -4.64 1.95 6.42
CA VAL A 57 -5.18 1.32 7.63
C VAL A 57 -4.03 0.60 8.33
N LEU A 58 -3.72 1.04 9.54
CA LEU A 58 -2.75 0.38 10.40
C LEU A 58 -3.46 -0.76 11.12
N ASN A 59 -2.78 -1.91 11.17
CA ASN A 59 -3.22 -3.18 11.75
C ASN A 59 -4.51 -3.09 12.61
N ALA A 60 -5.67 -3.37 11.98
CA ALA A 60 -6.97 -3.23 12.63
C ALA A 60 -7.07 -4.13 13.88
N ASP A 61 -6.36 -5.25 13.89
CA ASP A 61 -6.41 -6.23 14.99
C ASP A 61 -5.52 -5.88 16.19
N GLU A 62 -4.55 -4.95 16.05
CA GLU A 62 -3.61 -4.59 17.14
C GLU A 62 -3.75 -3.14 17.61
N VAL A 63 -4.05 -2.20 16.70
CA VAL A 63 -3.99 -0.75 16.99
C VAL A 63 -5.30 -0.04 16.66
N GLU A 64 -6.20 -0.66 15.87
CA GLU A 64 -7.45 -0.07 15.37
C GLU A 64 -7.26 1.37 14.81
N ALA A 65 -6.09 1.66 14.24
CA ALA A 65 -5.74 2.99 13.76
C ALA A 65 -5.98 3.13 12.25
N ILE A 66 -6.81 4.10 11.87
CA ILE A 66 -7.02 4.48 10.47
C ILE A 66 -6.36 5.84 10.26
N GLU A 67 -5.44 5.91 9.30
CA GLU A 67 -4.74 7.14 8.94
C GLU A 67 -5.04 7.49 7.48
N CYS A 68 -5.63 8.66 7.27
CA CYS A 68 -5.77 9.21 5.93
C CYS A 68 -4.44 9.86 5.53
N MET A 69 -3.85 9.39 4.43
CA MET A 69 -2.59 9.91 3.92
C MET A 69 -2.78 10.44 2.50
N ASP A 70 -2.06 11.50 2.16
CA ASP A 70 -2.09 12.05 0.80
C ASP A 70 -1.24 11.22 -0.16
N GLY A 71 -0.25 10.49 0.35
CA GLY A 71 0.52 9.53 -0.45
C GLY A 71 1.44 8.65 0.37
N GLN A 72 1.74 7.46 -0.14
CA GLN A 72 2.60 6.47 0.50
C GLN A 72 3.55 5.83 -0.52
N LEU A 73 4.83 5.75 -0.17
CA LEU A 73 5.79 4.90 -0.87
C LEU A 73 5.98 3.61 -0.08
N ILE A 74 5.82 2.46 -0.74
CA ILE A 74 6.06 1.14 -0.16
C ILE A 74 7.21 0.49 -0.92
N LEU A 75 8.30 0.18 -0.21
CA LEU A 75 9.46 -0.47 -0.80
C LEU A 75 9.16 -1.94 -1.12
N ARG A 76 9.62 -2.41 -2.28
CA ARG A 76 9.51 -3.80 -2.76
C ARG A 76 9.83 -4.86 -1.69
N PRO A 77 10.93 -4.79 -0.91
CA PRO A 77 11.23 -5.79 0.12
C PRO A 77 10.23 -5.84 1.28
N ASN A 78 9.42 -4.81 1.46
CA ASN A 78 8.44 -4.73 2.55
C ASN A 78 7.06 -5.25 2.13
N ILE A 79 6.83 -5.47 0.84
CA ILE A 79 5.53 -5.91 0.32
C ILE A 79 5.34 -7.40 0.62
N LEU A 80 4.20 -7.72 1.21
CA LEU A 80 3.80 -9.10 1.52
C LEU A 80 2.75 -9.62 0.55
N LEU A 81 1.82 -8.75 0.13
CA LEU A 81 0.74 -9.10 -0.77
C LEU A 81 0.28 -7.86 -1.55
N ILE A 82 -0.04 -8.05 -2.81
CA ILE A 82 -0.76 -7.06 -3.61
C ILE A 82 -2.00 -7.71 -4.21
N GLU A 83 -3.14 -7.05 -4.05
CA GLU A 83 -4.40 -7.42 -4.67
C GLU A 83 -4.88 -6.29 -5.57
N LEU A 84 -5.06 -6.62 -6.85
CA LEU A 84 -5.65 -5.71 -7.81
C LEU A 84 -7.18 -5.70 -7.62
N LEU A 85 -7.71 -4.53 -7.28
CA LEU A 85 -9.14 -4.28 -7.08
C LEU A 85 -9.81 -3.84 -8.39
N LYS A 86 -9.16 -2.93 -9.13
CA LYS A 86 -9.67 -2.41 -10.39
C LYS A 86 -8.51 -2.00 -11.30
N LYS A 87 -8.50 -2.46 -12.55
CA LYS A 87 -7.58 -1.91 -13.57
C LYS A 87 -7.98 -0.48 -13.92
N LYS A 88 -7.01 0.37 -14.22
CA LYS A 88 -7.28 1.65 -14.88
C LYS A 88 -8.12 1.37 -16.13
N VAL A 89 -9.25 2.06 -16.25
CA VAL A 89 -9.99 2.12 -17.51
C VAL A 89 -9.31 3.21 -18.31
N LEU A 90 -8.78 2.86 -19.48
CA LEU A 90 -8.40 3.85 -20.47
C LEU A 90 -9.71 4.26 -21.15
N ASP A 91 -10.15 5.49 -20.92
CA ASP A 91 -11.20 6.07 -21.75
C ASP A 91 -10.60 6.22 -23.16
N GLU A 92 -11.25 5.59 -24.15
CA GLU A 92 -10.89 5.66 -25.57
C GLU A 92 -11.07 7.08 -26.14
#